data_AF-A0A2P7S403-F1
#
_entry.id   AF-A0A2P7S403-F1
#
_cell.length_a   1.000
_cell.length_b   1.000
_cell.length_c   1.000
_cell.angle_alpha   90.00
_cell.angle_beta   90.00
_cell.angle_gamma   90.00
#
_symmetry.space_group_name_H-M   'P 1'
#
loop_
_entity.id
_entity.type
_entity.pdbx_description
1 polymer ?
#
loop_
_entity_poly.entity_id
_entity_poly.type
_entity_poly.pdbx_seq_one_letter_code
_entity_poly.pdbx_strand_id
1 'polypeptide(L)'
;MLNIIDEFTRACLPGFVLDTRLEPGARVVTFFNGVTAREIIVTLDEERRRLVWGAESPFLKHYNGSAQVFERGGLTCVVWTADFLPDEAAATVGPLMEAGAKAMKVALNRLVEKA
;
A
#
# COMPACT_ATOMS: atom_id res chain seq x y z
N MET A 1 -7.15 10.62 -10.04
CA MET A 1 -5.82 10.27 -9.50
C MET A 1 -5.66 10.50 -8.00
N LEU A 2 -5.49 11.73 -7.50
CA LEU A 2 -5.19 11.98 -6.08
C LEU A 2 -6.25 11.41 -5.11
N ASN A 3 -7.55 11.59 -5.38
CA ASN A 3 -8.61 11.03 -4.54
C ASN A 3 -8.59 9.50 -4.47
N ILE A 4 -8.30 8.81 -5.56
CA ILE A 4 -8.26 7.34 -5.60
C ILE A 4 -7.12 6.79 -4.75
N ILE A 5 -5.96 7.45 -4.76
CA ILE A 5 -4.79 7.03 -3.97
C ILE A 5 -5.09 7.15 -2.46
N ASP A 6 -5.77 8.23 -2.08
CA ASP A 6 -6.15 8.49 -0.69
C ASP A 6 -7.27 7.56 -0.22
N GLU A 7 -8.30 7.36 -1.06
CA GLU A 7 -9.37 6.38 -0.81
C GLU A 7 -8.84 4.96 -0.69
N PHE A 8 -7.91 4.56 -1.57
CA PHE A 8 -7.27 3.25 -1.51
C PHE A 8 -6.60 3.05 -0.14
N THR A 9 -5.77 4.01 0.30
CA THR A 9 -5.07 3.88 1.59
C THR A 9 -6.05 3.85 2.75
N ARG A 10 -7.05 4.74 2.78
CA ARG A 10 -8.02 4.80 3.87
C ARG A 10 -8.90 3.55 3.96
N ALA A 11 -9.36 3.02 2.83
CA ALA A 11 -10.22 1.86 2.80
C ALA A 11 -9.46 0.56 3.07
N CYS A 12 -8.23 0.44 2.55
CA CYS A 12 -7.48 -0.80 2.56
C CYS A 12 -6.54 -0.95 3.76
N LEU A 13 -6.16 0.12 4.47
CA LEU A 13 -5.18 0.01 5.56
C LEU A 13 -5.59 0.73 6.86
N PRO A 14 -6.87 0.70 7.28
CA PRO A 14 -7.29 1.40 8.50
C PRO A 14 -6.57 0.84 9.74
N GLY A 15 -5.93 1.75 10.49
CA GLY A 15 -5.15 1.41 11.69
C GLY A 15 -3.74 0.88 11.42
N PHE A 16 -3.42 0.52 10.18
CA PHE A 16 -2.05 0.21 9.75
C PHE A 16 -1.35 1.46 9.19
N VAL A 17 -2.06 2.22 8.36
CA VAL A 17 -1.71 3.59 7.99
C VAL A 17 -2.60 4.52 8.83
N LEU A 18 -1.96 5.38 9.62
CA LEU A 18 -2.61 6.33 10.51
C LEU A 18 -2.94 7.65 9.82
N ASP A 19 -2.08 8.06 8.87
CA ASP A 19 -2.23 9.31 8.14
C ASP A 19 -1.69 9.18 6.72
N THR A 20 -2.27 9.92 5.79
CA THR A 20 -1.83 10.02 4.40
C THR A 20 -1.96 11.46 3.94
N ARG A 21 -0.83 12.09 3.63
CA ARG A 21 -0.77 13.42 3.04
C ARG A 21 -0.33 13.32 1.60
N LEU A 22 -1.15 13.81 0.68
CA LEU A 22 -0.81 13.86 -0.73
C LEU A 22 0.08 15.07 -1.04
N GLU A 23 1.04 14.88 -1.94
CA GLU A 23 1.94 15.90 -2.48
C GLU A 23 1.96 15.80 -4.02
N PRO A 24 2.38 16.84 -4.75
CA PRO A 24 2.59 16.71 -6.19
C PRO A 24 3.56 15.57 -6.51
N GLY A 25 3.06 14.50 -7.15
CA GLY A 25 3.84 13.32 -7.55
C GLY A 25 4.19 12.34 -6.42
N ALA A 26 3.72 12.55 -5.19
CA ALA A 26 4.06 11.71 -4.05
C ALA A 26 2.92 11.64 -3.02
N ARG A 27 3.07 10.76 -2.04
CA ARG A 27 2.31 10.79 -0.79
C ARG A 27 3.24 10.54 0.38
N VAL A 28 2.89 11.08 1.53
CA VAL A 28 3.56 10.82 2.80
C VAL A 28 2.61 9.99 3.64
N VAL A 29 3.04 8.79 4.01
CA VAL A 29 2.25 7.83 4.80
C VAL A 29 2.87 7.65 6.17
N THR A 30 2.05 7.74 7.21
CA THR A 30 2.45 7.48 8.59
C THR A 30 1.90 6.13 9.02
N PHE A 31 2.77 5.20 9.41
CA PHE A 31 2.40 3.86 9.83
C PHE A 31 2.07 3.79 11.33
N PHE A 32 1.40 2.71 11.74
CA PHE A 32 0.99 2.44 13.13
C PHE A 32 2.12 2.50 14.17
N ASN A 33 3.37 2.29 13.74
CA ASN A 33 4.56 2.32 14.58
C ASN A 33 5.22 3.71 14.63
N GLY A 34 4.59 4.74 14.07
CA GLY A 34 5.10 6.11 14.01
C GLY A 34 6.10 6.38 12.90
N VAL A 35 6.53 5.35 12.15
CA VAL A 35 7.41 5.54 10.98
C VAL A 35 6.64 6.27 9.89
N THR A 36 7.28 7.24 9.27
CA THR A 36 6.76 7.97 8.11
C THR A 36 7.58 7.63 6.88
N ALA A 37 6.93 7.36 5.76
CA ALA A 37 7.59 7.16 4.47
C ALA A 37 7.04 8.14 3.43
N ARG A 38 7.95 8.73 2.65
CA ARG A 38 7.60 9.50 1.46
C ARG A 38 7.63 8.56 0.26
N GLU A 39 6.46 8.35 -0.32
CA GLU A 39 6.24 7.42 -1.42
C GLU A 39 6.02 8.20 -2.72
N ILE A 40 6.91 8.01 -3.70
CA ILE A 40 6.81 8.65 -5.02
C ILE A 40 5.83 7.85 -5.86
N ILE A 41 4.79 8.50 -6.36
CA ILE A 41 3.80 7.81 -7.21
C ILE A 41 4.39 7.65 -8.62
N VAL A 42 4.58 6.40 -9.02
CA VAL A 42 5.12 6.06 -10.35
C VAL A 42 4.00 6.05 -11.38
N THR A 43 2.90 5.36 -11.10
CA THR A 43 1.71 5.36 -11.97
C THR A 43 0.46 4.92 -11.21
N LEU A 44 -0.68 5.45 -11.63
CA LEU A 44 -2.01 4.93 -11.33
C LEU A 44 -2.66 4.51 -12.63
N ASP A 45 -2.88 3.22 -12.80
CA ASP A 45 -3.54 2.62 -13.96
C ASP A 45 -4.94 2.16 -13.52
N GLU A 46 -5.95 2.99 -13.80
CA GLU A 46 -7.34 2.74 -13.37
C GLU A 46 -7.96 1.55 -14.14
N GLU A 47 -7.63 1.39 -15.42
CA GLU A 47 -8.09 0.28 -16.25
C GLU A 47 -7.63 -1.07 -15.68
N ARG A 48 -6.34 -1.16 -15.32
CA ARG A 48 -5.77 -2.36 -14.69
C ARG A 48 -5.96 -2.42 -13.18
N ARG A 49 -6.60 -1.41 -12.57
CA ARG A 49 -6.75 -1.23 -11.12
C ARG A 49 -5.42 -1.41 -10.37
N ARG A 50 -4.38 -0.72 -10.82
CA ARG A 50 -3.01 -0.87 -10.34
C ARG A 50 -2.42 0.46 -9.91
N LEU A 51 -1.86 0.49 -8.69
CA LEU A 51 -1.08 1.59 -8.16
C LEU A 51 0.39 1.15 -8.00
N VAL A 52 1.33 2.00 -8.43
CA VAL A 52 2.78 1.77 -8.30
C VAL A 52 3.44 2.96 -7.65
N TRP A 53 4.35 2.70 -6.73
CA TRP A 53 5.08 3.73 -6.02
C TRP A 53 6.51 3.30 -5.68
N GLY A 54 7.42 4.26 -5.61
CA GLY A 54 8.69 4.10 -4.90
C GLY A 54 8.57 4.54 -3.45
N ALA A 55 9.54 4.22 -2.61
CA ALA A 55 9.62 4.75 -1.24
C ALA A 55 11.03 5.27 -0.94
N GLU A 56 11.10 6.48 -0.40
CA GLU A 56 12.32 7.03 0.15
C GLU A 56 12.59 6.40 1.52
N SER A 57 13.80 5.85 1.70
CA SER A 57 14.18 5.20 2.94
C SER A 57 15.69 5.36 3.18
N PRO A 58 16.12 5.60 4.44
CA PRO A 58 17.53 5.65 4.78
C PRO A 58 18.18 4.26 4.84
N PHE A 59 17.40 3.18 4.92
CA PHE A 59 17.90 1.81 5.05
C PHE A 59 17.70 0.96 3.79
N LEU A 60 16.86 1.41 2.84
CA LEU A 60 16.70 0.78 1.53
C LEU A 60 17.44 1.57 0.48
N LYS A 61 18.22 0.86 -0.35
CA LYS A 61 18.87 1.42 -1.55
C LYS A 61 17.88 1.56 -2.71
N HIS A 62 16.86 0.71 -2.73
CA HIS A 62 15.78 0.73 -3.71
C HIS A 62 14.50 0.21 -3.07
N TYR A 63 13.37 0.79 -3.45
CA TYR A 63 12.06 0.25 -3.15
C TYR A 63 11.11 0.56 -4.31
N ASN A 64 10.39 -0.45 -4.77
CA ASN A 64 9.31 -0.35 -5.74
C ASN A 64 8.14 -1.22 -5.25
N GLY A 65 7.07 -0.56 -4.84
CA GLY A 65 5.82 -1.17 -4.43
C GLY A 65 4.79 -1.13 -5.54
N SER A 66 3.98 -2.18 -5.67
CA SER A 66 2.74 -2.10 -6.44
C SER A 66 1.62 -2.89 -5.82
N ALA A 67 0.40 -2.33 -5.88
CA ALA A 67 -0.83 -2.96 -5.46
C ALA A 67 -1.77 -3.05 -6.67
N GLN A 68 -2.30 -4.22 -6.93
CA GLN A 68 -3.23 -4.45 -8.05
C GLN A 68 -4.45 -5.25 -7.60
N VAL A 69 -5.62 -4.86 -8.11
CA VAL A 69 -6.90 -5.47 -7.73
C VAL A 69 -7.45 -6.32 -8.89
N PHE A 70 -7.70 -7.59 -8.57
CA PHE A 70 -8.25 -8.59 -9.47
C PHE A 70 -9.60 -9.10 -8.97
N GLU A 71 -10.42 -9.55 -9.92
CA GLU A 71 -11.57 -10.39 -9.62
C GLU A 71 -11.14 -11.86 -9.72
N ARG A 72 -11.55 -12.68 -8.74
CA ARG A 72 -11.28 -14.12 -8.76
C ARG A 72 -12.44 -14.88 -8.15
N GLY A 73 -13.27 -15.49 -9.01
CA GLY A 73 -14.39 -16.33 -8.57
C GLY A 73 -15.41 -15.57 -7.72
N GLY A 74 -15.77 -14.35 -8.11
CA GLY A 74 -16.68 -13.47 -7.35
C GLY A 74 -16.05 -12.81 -6.12
N LEU A 75 -14.76 -13.03 -5.85
CA LEU A 75 -14.02 -12.35 -4.79
C LEU A 75 -13.16 -11.21 -5.35
N THR A 76 -12.93 -10.19 -4.52
CA THR A 76 -11.90 -9.19 -4.75
C THR A 76 -10.56 -9.71 -4.20
N CYS A 77 -9.53 -9.74 -5.03
CA CYS A 77 -8.18 -10.16 -4.66
C CYS A 77 -7.22 -8.99 -4.86
N VAL A 78 -6.53 -8.57 -3.79
CA VAL A 78 -5.47 -7.57 -3.88
C VAL A 78 -4.12 -8.30 -3.86
N VAL A 79 -3.30 -8.05 -4.87
CA VAL A 79 -1.91 -8.50 -4.93
C VAL A 79 -1.02 -7.30 -4.64
N TRP A 80 -0.23 -7.40 -3.57
CA TRP A 80 0.76 -6.40 -3.19
C TRP A 80 2.16 -7.00 -3.34
N THR A 81 2.98 -6.36 -4.17
CA THR A 81 4.38 -6.73 -4.43
C THR A 81 5.29 -5.59 -4.00
N ALA A 82 6.43 -5.93 -3.40
CA ALA A 82 7.49 -4.99 -3.10
C ALA A 82 8.83 -5.57 -3.56
N ASP A 83 9.51 -4.86 -4.44
CA ASP A 83 10.88 -5.13 -4.86
C ASP A 83 11.78 -4.14 -4.13
N PHE A 84 12.83 -4.62 -3.46
CA PHE A 84 13.69 -3.75 -2.68
C PHE A 84 15.12 -4.26 -2.59
N LEU A 85 16.03 -3.33 -2.29
CA LEU A 85 17.43 -3.63 -1.98
C LEU A 85 17.84 -2.93 -0.68
N PRO A 86 18.71 -3.53 0.13
CA PRO A 86 19.33 -4.84 -0.09
C PRO A 86 18.44 -6.02 0.38
N ASP A 87 18.78 -7.25 -0.02
CA ASP A 87 17.98 -8.45 0.25
C ASP A 87 17.76 -8.69 1.76
N GLU A 88 18.72 -8.32 2.60
CA GLU A 88 18.63 -8.49 4.06
C GLU A 88 17.48 -7.68 4.67
N ALA A 89 17.00 -6.63 3.98
CA ALA A 89 15.85 -5.86 4.43
C ALA A 89 14.54 -6.69 4.45
N ALA A 90 14.51 -7.87 3.81
CA ALA A 90 13.37 -8.77 3.83
C ALA A 90 12.95 -9.17 5.25
N ALA A 91 13.90 -9.27 6.18
CA ALA A 91 13.62 -9.56 7.59
C ALA A 91 12.78 -8.47 8.27
N THR A 92 12.86 -7.22 7.78
CA THR A 92 12.07 -6.09 8.27
C THR A 92 10.82 -5.85 7.44
N VAL A 93 10.94 -5.89 6.11
CA VAL A 93 9.84 -5.58 5.17
C VAL A 93 8.77 -6.67 5.19
N GLY A 94 9.15 -7.95 5.24
CA GLY A 94 8.22 -9.08 5.18
C GLY A 94 7.14 -9.05 6.27
N PRO A 95 7.51 -8.95 7.57
CA PRO A 95 6.54 -8.86 8.65
C PRO A 95 5.60 -7.65 8.54
N LEU A 96 6.11 -6.50 8.08
CA LEU A 96 5.29 -5.30 7.85
C LEU A 96 4.28 -5.53 6.72
N MET A 97 4.70 -6.16 5.61
CA MET A 97 3.79 -6.50 4.51
C MET A 97 2.72 -7.50 4.95
N GLU A 98 3.09 -8.50 5.75
CA GLU A 98 2.13 -9.47 6.28
C GLU A 98 1.09 -8.82 7.20
N ALA A 99 1.54 -7.93 8.10
CA ALA A 99 0.65 -7.16 8.95
C ALA A 99 -0.31 -6.27 8.13
N GLY A 100 0.22 -5.57 7.12
CA GLY A 100 -0.58 -4.74 6.22
C GLY A 100 -1.60 -5.56 5.42
N ALA A 101 -1.21 -6.72 4.89
CA ALA A 101 -2.11 -7.63 4.16
C ALA A 101 -3.25 -8.16 5.05
N LYS A 102 -2.96 -8.50 6.32
CA LYS A 102 -3.98 -8.91 7.30
C LYS A 102 -4.95 -7.77 7.60
N ALA A 103 -4.44 -6.56 7.84
CA ALA A 103 -5.27 -5.37 8.07
C ALA A 103 -6.18 -5.10 6.87
N MET A 104 -5.64 -5.21 5.66
CA MET A 104 -6.39 -5.02 4.42
C MET A 104 -7.51 -6.03 4.22
N LYS A 105 -7.24 -7.30 4.47
CA LYS A 105 -8.26 -8.34 4.42
C LYS A 105 -9.42 -8.05 5.38
N VAL A 106 -9.11 -7.67 6.62
CA VAL A 106 -10.13 -7.33 7.63
C VAL A 106 -10.95 -6.12 7.19
N ALA A 107 -10.30 -5.07 6.69
CA ALA A 107 -10.97 -3.85 6.27
C ALA A 107 -11.92 -4.10 5.08
N LEU A 108 -11.44 -4.79 4.04
CA LEU A 108 -12.23 -5.11 2.86
C LEU A 108 -13.42 -6.03 3.18
N ASN A 109 -13.23 -7.04 4.04
CA ASN A 109 -14.34 -7.91 4.47
C ASN A 109 -15.46 -7.12 5.18
N ARG A 110 -15.09 -6.15 6.03
CA ARG A 110 -16.08 -5.29 6.72
C ARG A 110 -16.88 -4.40 5.78
N LEU A 111 -16.34 -4.04 4.61
CA LEU A 111 -17.07 -3.28 3.60
C LEU A 111 -18.15 -4.14 2.93
N VAL A 112 -17.88 -5.43 2.73
CA VAL A 112 -18.87 -6.38 2.20
C VAL A 112 -20.00 -6.63 3.20
N GLU A 113 -19.70 -6.75 4.49
CA GLU A 113 -20.72 -6.96 5.55
C GLU A 113 -21.67 -5.77 5.72
N LYS A 114 -21.30 -4.59 5.24
CA LYS A 114 -22.09 -3.35 5.33
C LYS A 114 -22.85 -3.00 4.05
N ALA A 115 -22.60 -3.72 2.95
CA ALA A 115 -23.23 -3.51 1.65
C ALA A 115 -24.48 -4.39 1.51
#